data_AF-A0A2E6RAW5-F1
#
_entry.id   AF-A0A2E6RAW5-F1
#
_cell.length_a   1.000
_cell.length_b   1.000
_cell.length_c   1.000
_cell.angle_alpha   90.00
_cell.angle_beta   90.00
_cell.angle_gamma   90.00
#
_symmetry.space_group_name_H-M   'P 1'
#
loop_
_entity.id
_entity.type
_entity.pdbx_description
1 polymer ?
#
loop_
_entity_poly.entity_id
_entity_poly.type
_entity_poly.pdbx_seq_one_letter_code
_entity_poly.pdbx_strand_id
1 'polypeptide(L)'
;MTVSAPVTDAREARPAPSPAVRRDWALDEVRVLFESPFSDLLFRAQQVHRTHFDPNEVQVSTLLSIKTGRCPEDCKYCPQSVRWNTGLEEEELLPVEVVRAAARKAKAAGSERFCMGAAWRRPRDRQIDQVIELLQVVREEGLETCMTLGMLTASQADRLKQAGLDYYNHNLDTSPEYYGDIITTRTFEDRLETLAHVREAGMKVCCGGIVGMGEARADRIGMLAQLAGLPEHPQSVPINLLVRVPGTPLEDTERLDPLEFVRTIAVARILMPASRVRLSAGREDMSEELQALCFMAGANSIFYGEKLLTTGNPDAEADLRLFEKLGINQDKTRTEAT
;
A
#
# COMPACT_ATOMS: atom_id res chain seq x y z
N MET A 1 8.48 -48.38 -32.14
CA MET A 1 8.90 -47.08 -32.70
C MET A 1 7.85 -46.06 -32.31
N THR A 2 8.01 -45.45 -31.15
CA THR A 2 7.13 -44.42 -30.60
C THR A 2 7.63 -43.06 -31.06
N VAL A 3 6.84 -42.38 -31.90
CA VAL A 3 7.15 -41.06 -32.43
C VAL A 3 6.85 -40.03 -31.33
N SER A 4 7.90 -39.43 -30.79
CA SER A 4 7.80 -38.30 -29.85
C SER A 4 7.44 -37.04 -30.63
N ALA A 5 6.31 -36.41 -30.30
CA ALA A 5 5.98 -35.09 -30.81
C ALA A 5 6.89 -34.03 -30.12
N PRO A 6 7.36 -32.99 -30.84
CA PRO A 6 8.10 -31.91 -30.21
C PRO A 6 7.15 -31.01 -29.43
N VAL A 7 7.42 -30.83 -28.15
CA VAL A 7 6.85 -29.74 -27.36
C VAL A 7 7.50 -28.46 -27.87
N THR A 8 6.74 -27.62 -28.57
CA THR A 8 7.21 -26.31 -29.02
C THR A 8 7.39 -25.41 -27.81
N ASP A 9 8.63 -24.94 -27.63
CA ASP A 9 9.06 -23.95 -26.65
C ASP A 9 8.27 -22.65 -26.83
N ALA A 10 7.37 -22.35 -25.89
CA ALA A 10 6.56 -21.13 -25.87
C ALA A 10 7.34 -19.94 -25.29
N ARG A 11 8.60 -19.78 -25.69
CA ARG A 11 9.45 -18.66 -25.29
C ARG A 11 9.60 -17.65 -26.42
N GLU A 12 9.39 -16.39 -26.03
CA GLU A 12 9.69 -15.15 -26.75
C GLU A 12 8.68 -14.65 -27.80
N ALA A 13 7.43 -14.45 -27.38
CA ALA A 13 6.70 -13.29 -27.87
C ALA A 13 7.19 -12.06 -27.09
N ARG A 14 8.02 -11.20 -27.72
CA ARG A 14 8.32 -9.86 -27.18
C ARG A 14 6.99 -9.14 -26.92
N PRO A 15 6.69 -8.66 -25.71
CA PRO A 15 5.47 -7.90 -25.46
C PRO A 15 5.45 -6.69 -26.39
N ALA A 16 4.30 -6.45 -27.02
CA ALA A 16 4.06 -5.21 -27.75
C ALA A 16 4.39 -4.01 -26.83
N PRO A 17 4.93 -2.90 -27.35
CA PRO A 17 5.27 -1.75 -26.52
C PRO A 17 4.03 -1.32 -25.73
N SER A 18 4.13 -1.36 -24.40
CA SER A 18 3.04 -0.96 -23.52
C SER A 18 2.66 0.48 -23.83
N PRO A 19 1.35 0.79 -24.00
CA PRO A 19 0.91 2.15 -24.30
C PRO A 19 1.41 3.10 -23.21
N ALA A 20 1.76 4.33 -23.61
CA ALA A 20 2.29 5.34 -22.68
C ALA A 20 1.34 5.55 -21.49
N VAL A 21 1.91 5.58 -20.28
CA VAL A 21 1.14 5.78 -19.04
C VAL A 21 0.59 7.21 -19.01
N ARG A 22 -0.73 7.33 -19.10
CA ARG A 22 -1.45 8.61 -19.03
C ARG A 22 -1.70 9.04 -17.59
N ARG A 23 -1.80 10.37 -17.38
CA ARG A 23 -1.98 11.04 -16.07
C ARG A 23 -3.14 12.04 -16.07
N ASP A 24 -3.86 12.15 -17.18
CA ASP A 24 -4.89 13.16 -17.46
C ASP A 24 -6.30 12.56 -17.42
N TRP A 25 -6.55 11.64 -16.50
CA TRP A 25 -7.84 10.97 -16.37
C TRP A 25 -8.92 11.95 -15.90
N ALA A 26 -9.96 12.14 -16.70
CA ALA A 26 -11.14 12.87 -16.28
C ALA A 26 -12.01 12.03 -15.34
N LEU A 27 -12.72 12.67 -14.40
CA LEU A 27 -13.61 11.98 -13.45
C LEU A 27 -14.66 11.10 -14.15
N ASP A 28 -15.19 11.56 -15.28
CA ASP A 28 -16.18 10.79 -16.05
C ASP A 28 -15.57 9.52 -16.68
N GLU A 29 -14.31 9.56 -17.09
CA GLU A 29 -13.61 8.37 -17.61
C GLU A 29 -13.40 7.33 -16.50
N VAL A 30 -13.04 7.78 -15.29
CA VAL A 30 -12.91 6.89 -14.13
C VAL A 30 -14.28 6.34 -13.72
N ARG A 31 -15.34 7.17 -13.78
CA ARG A 31 -16.72 6.74 -13.50
C ARG A 31 -17.16 5.62 -14.45
N VAL A 32 -16.88 5.74 -15.75
CA VAL A 32 -17.17 4.70 -16.75
C VAL A 32 -16.53 3.36 -16.37
N LEU A 33 -15.30 3.36 -15.82
CA LEU A 33 -14.67 2.12 -15.33
C LEU A 33 -15.42 1.53 -14.14
N PHE A 34 -15.84 2.35 -13.18
CA PHE A 34 -16.63 1.90 -12.04
C PHE A 34 -18.02 1.40 -12.45
N GLU A 35 -18.62 1.92 -13.51
CA GLU A 35 -19.93 1.51 -14.02
C GLU A 35 -19.86 0.33 -15.00
N SER A 36 -18.66 -0.03 -15.45
CA SER A 36 -18.47 -1.15 -16.37
C SER A 36 -18.96 -2.48 -15.77
N PRO A 37 -19.53 -3.39 -16.60
CA PRO A 37 -19.84 -4.74 -16.17
C PRO A 37 -18.65 -5.39 -15.47
N PHE A 38 -18.89 -6.03 -14.33
CA PHE A 38 -17.81 -6.47 -13.43
C PHE A 38 -16.80 -7.40 -14.11
N SER A 39 -17.29 -8.37 -14.89
CA SER A 39 -16.44 -9.31 -15.63
C SER A 39 -15.56 -8.62 -16.67
N ASP A 40 -16.11 -7.64 -17.39
CA ASP A 40 -15.37 -6.89 -18.42
C ASP A 40 -14.30 -5.99 -17.79
N LEU A 41 -14.62 -5.37 -16.65
CA LEU A 41 -13.68 -4.58 -15.87
C LEU A 41 -12.51 -5.44 -15.40
N LEU A 42 -12.79 -6.62 -14.83
CA LEU A 42 -11.75 -7.54 -14.36
C LEU A 42 -10.88 -8.05 -15.51
N PHE A 43 -11.50 -8.40 -16.64
CA PHE A 43 -10.75 -8.82 -17.81
C PHE A 43 -9.79 -7.73 -18.29
N ARG A 44 -10.26 -6.48 -18.40
CA ARG A 44 -9.42 -5.34 -18.74
C ARG A 44 -8.29 -5.12 -17.74
N ALA A 45 -8.57 -5.21 -16.44
CA ALA A 45 -7.56 -5.04 -15.41
C ALA A 45 -6.47 -6.11 -15.49
N GLN A 46 -6.83 -7.37 -15.75
CA GLN A 46 -5.87 -8.45 -16.01
C GLN A 46 -5.01 -8.21 -17.23
N GLN A 47 -5.61 -7.75 -18.33
CA GLN A 47 -4.87 -7.42 -19.56
C GLN A 47 -3.84 -6.31 -19.29
N VAL A 48 -4.23 -5.26 -18.56
CA VAL A 48 -3.30 -4.19 -18.16
C VAL A 48 -2.21 -4.71 -17.23
N HIS A 49 -2.57 -5.55 -16.26
CA HIS A 49 -1.60 -6.10 -15.31
C HIS A 49 -0.51 -6.93 -16.01
N ARG A 50 -0.91 -7.84 -16.90
CA ARG A 50 -0.02 -8.74 -17.64
C ARG A 50 0.91 -8.03 -18.64
N THR A 51 0.60 -6.80 -19.04
CA THR A 51 1.49 -6.00 -19.90
C THR A 51 2.55 -5.23 -19.13
N HIS A 52 2.47 -5.17 -17.81
CA HIS A 52 3.36 -4.35 -16.96
C HIS A 52 4.09 -5.15 -15.87
N PHE A 53 3.56 -6.31 -15.47
CA PHE A 53 4.09 -7.13 -14.39
C PHE A 53 4.09 -8.61 -14.77
N ASP A 54 4.93 -9.39 -14.09
CA ASP A 54 4.70 -10.83 -13.99
C ASP A 54 3.38 -11.04 -13.22
N PRO A 55 2.35 -11.64 -13.87
CA PRO A 55 1.02 -11.75 -13.28
C PRO A 55 0.93 -12.68 -12.07
N ASN A 56 1.93 -13.53 -11.86
CA ASN A 56 1.95 -14.48 -10.76
C ASN A 56 3.02 -14.10 -9.72
N GLU A 57 3.45 -12.84 -9.70
CA GLU A 57 4.44 -12.33 -8.77
C GLU A 57 3.82 -11.26 -7.86
N VAL A 58 3.93 -11.46 -6.55
CA VAL A 58 3.45 -10.53 -5.53
C VAL A 58 4.61 -10.02 -4.70
N GLN A 59 4.74 -8.70 -4.63
CA GLN A 59 5.72 -8.05 -3.75
C GLN A 59 5.32 -8.21 -2.28
N VAL A 60 6.26 -8.65 -1.45
CA VAL A 60 6.05 -8.84 -0.02
C VAL A 60 6.76 -7.76 0.79
N SER A 61 6.00 -7.03 1.60
CA SER A 61 6.52 -6.00 2.52
C SER A 61 6.13 -6.31 3.96
N THR A 62 7.01 -6.06 4.92
CA THR A 62 6.71 -6.16 6.36
C THR A 62 6.56 -4.76 6.94
N LEU A 63 5.61 -4.56 7.86
CA LEU A 63 5.37 -3.28 8.52
C LEU A 63 5.55 -3.42 10.02
N LEU A 64 6.25 -2.46 10.64
CA LEU A 64 6.40 -2.35 12.07
C LEU A 64 5.98 -0.95 12.54
N SER A 65 5.12 -0.89 13.56
CA SER A 65 4.91 0.37 14.29
C SER A 65 6.12 0.62 15.19
N ILE A 66 6.94 1.60 14.84
CA ILE A 66 8.13 1.99 15.62
C ILE A 66 7.77 2.95 16.76
N LYS A 67 6.58 3.55 16.74
CA LYS A 67 6.01 4.35 17.83
C LYS A 67 4.49 4.24 17.74
N THR A 68 3.84 3.71 18.78
CA THR A 68 2.41 3.37 18.77
C THR A 68 1.60 4.25 19.71
N GLY A 69 0.38 4.62 19.31
CA GLY A 69 -0.55 5.38 20.16
C GLY A 69 -0.17 6.85 20.29
N ARG A 70 -0.85 7.61 21.16
CA ARG A 70 -0.66 9.05 21.37
C ARG A 70 -0.58 9.91 20.09
N CYS A 71 -1.33 9.57 19.04
CA CYS A 71 -1.38 10.38 17.83
C CYS A 71 -2.31 11.58 18.04
N PRO A 72 -1.89 12.83 17.79
CA PRO A 72 -2.73 14.01 18.01
C PRO A 72 -3.82 14.19 16.95
N GLU A 73 -3.71 13.48 15.82
CA GLU A 73 -4.67 13.51 14.71
C GLU A 73 -6.00 12.88 15.09
N ASP A 74 -7.08 13.29 14.42
CA ASP A 74 -8.45 12.86 14.71
C ASP A 74 -9.06 11.93 13.66
N CYS A 75 -8.24 11.17 12.92
CA CYS A 75 -8.76 10.27 11.90
C CYS A 75 -9.83 9.34 12.49
N LYS A 76 -11.06 9.39 11.95
CA LYS A 76 -12.19 8.62 12.48
C LYS A 76 -12.03 7.10 12.40
N TYR A 77 -11.13 6.61 11.53
CA TYR A 77 -10.81 5.19 11.38
C TYR A 77 -9.66 4.70 12.28
N CYS A 78 -8.85 5.61 12.85
CA CYS A 78 -7.53 5.23 13.36
C CYS A 78 -7.57 4.89 14.86
N PRO A 79 -7.15 3.68 15.26
CA PRO A 79 -7.16 3.29 16.67
C PRO A 79 -6.07 3.96 17.51
N GLN A 80 -5.12 4.67 16.89
CA GLN A 80 -3.98 5.31 17.56
C GLN A 80 -4.23 6.78 17.94
N SER A 81 -5.38 7.34 17.55
CA SER A 81 -5.78 8.71 17.83
C SER A 81 -6.06 8.90 19.32
N VAL A 82 -5.50 9.96 19.92
CA VAL A 82 -5.81 10.36 21.32
C VAL A 82 -7.25 10.86 21.50
N ARG A 83 -7.99 11.06 20.41
CA ARG A 83 -9.38 11.50 20.46
C ARG A 83 -10.33 10.36 20.81
N TRP A 84 -9.91 9.12 20.59
CA TRP A 84 -10.75 7.92 20.67
C TRP A 84 -10.25 6.99 21.77
N ASN A 85 -11.16 6.32 22.48
CA ASN A 85 -10.81 5.35 23.52
C ASN A 85 -10.91 3.93 22.96
N THR A 86 -9.79 3.43 22.43
CA THR A 86 -9.73 2.15 21.70
C THR A 86 -9.11 1.03 22.53
N GLY A 87 -8.68 1.33 23.76
CA GLY A 87 -7.94 0.38 24.61
C GLY A 87 -6.54 0.05 24.11
N LEU A 88 -6.02 0.79 23.13
CA LEU A 88 -4.68 0.57 22.56
C LEU A 88 -3.58 0.87 23.60
N GLU A 89 -2.67 -0.09 23.79
CA GLU A 89 -1.46 0.11 24.58
C GLU A 89 -0.48 1.03 23.83
N GLU A 90 0.01 2.03 24.54
CA GLU A 90 0.93 3.02 23.99
C GLU A 90 2.37 2.52 24.09
N GLU A 91 3.14 2.69 23.02
CA GLU A 91 4.56 2.34 22.99
C GLU A 91 5.38 3.55 22.56
N GLU A 92 6.45 3.83 23.30
CA GLU A 92 7.44 4.83 22.91
C GLU A 92 8.20 4.40 21.64
N LEU A 93 9.09 5.26 21.15
CA LEU A 93 9.94 4.93 20.01
C LEU A 93 10.78 3.68 20.33
N LEU A 94 10.67 2.65 19.50
CA LEU A 94 11.36 1.38 19.70
C LEU A 94 12.89 1.56 19.69
N PRO A 95 13.62 0.82 20.56
CA PRO A 95 15.08 0.78 20.50
C PRO A 95 15.59 0.20 19.18
N VAL A 96 16.76 0.67 18.75
CA VAL A 96 17.45 0.24 17.52
C VAL A 96 17.56 -1.29 17.40
N GLU A 97 17.93 -1.97 18.49
CA GLU A 97 18.09 -3.43 18.49
C GLU A 97 16.77 -4.19 18.27
N VAL A 98 15.64 -3.65 18.73
CA VAL A 98 14.32 -4.24 18.49
C VAL A 98 13.96 -4.14 17.01
N VAL A 99 14.21 -2.97 16.41
CA VAL A 99 13.99 -2.76 14.97
C VAL A 99 14.91 -3.64 14.13
N ARG A 100 16.19 -3.77 14.50
CA ARG A 100 17.15 -4.66 13.83
C ARG A 100 16.71 -6.13 13.89
N ALA A 101 16.27 -6.60 15.05
CA ALA A 101 15.76 -7.96 15.20
C ALA A 101 14.50 -8.21 14.34
N ALA A 102 13.58 -7.25 14.30
CA ALA A 102 12.39 -7.32 13.46
C ALA A 102 12.73 -7.32 11.96
N ALA A 103 13.68 -6.48 11.52
CA ALA A 103 14.16 -6.44 10.15
C ALA A 103 14.80 -7.76 9.72
N ARG A 104 15.63 -8.37 10.58
CA ARG A 104 16.20 -9.71 10.34
C ARG A 104 15.13 -10.78 10.19
N LYS A 105 14.12 -10.77 11.08
CA LYS A 105 12.99 -11.71 11.01
C LYS A 105 12.23 -11.53 9.70
N ALA A 106 11.95 -10.28 9.29
CA ALA A 106 11.27 -9.97 8.05
C ALA A 106 12.04 -10.45 6.82
N LYS A 107 13.35 -10.20 6.76
CA LYS A 107 14.23 -10.69 5.68
C LYS A 107 14.23 -12.22 5.60
N ALA A 108 14.40 -12.89 6.75
CA ALA A 108 14.38 -14.34 6.81
C ALA A 108 13.04 -14.94 6.36
N ALA A 109 11.95 -14.18 6.53
CA ALA A 109 10.61 -14.57 6.10
C ALA A 109 10.29 -14.19 4.63
N GLY A 110 11.28 -13.69 3.88
CA GLY A 110 11.15 -13.39 2.44
C GLY A 110 10.66 -11.98 2.12
N SER A 111 10.59 -11.07 3.09
CA SER A 111 10.21 -9.68 2.84
C SER A 111 11.30 -8.96 2.04
N GLU A 112 10.91 -8.24 0.98
CA GLU A 112 11.83 -7.40 0.20
C GLU A 112 11.99 -6.01 0.83
N ARG A 113 10.89 -5.52 1.41
CA ARG A 113 10.78 -4.16 1.96
C ARG A 113 10.37 -4.19 3.41
N PHE A 114 10.96 -3.31 4.20
CA PHE A 114 10.61 -3.10 5.60
C PHE A 114 10.12 -1.68 5.81
N CYS A 115 8.86 -1.58 6.24
CA CYS A 115 8.15 -0.35 6.47
C CYS A 115 8.11 -0.05 7.97
N MET A 116 8.38 1.20 8.35
CA MET A 116 8.31 1.67 9.74
C MET A 116 7.27 2.79 9.86
N GLY A 117 6.28 2.61 10.72
CA GLY A 117 5.23 3.60 10.98
C GLY A 117 5.39 4.25 12.34
N ALA A 118 5.19 5.56 12.42
CA ALA A 118 5.16 6.29 13.68
C ALA A 118 3.86 7.08 13.82
N ALA A 119 3.22 6.98 14.99
CA ALA A 119 2.00 7.70 15.32
C ALA A 119 2.27 9.20 15.62
N TRP A 120 2.72 9.95 14.61
CA TRP A 120 2.95 11.38 14.66
C TRP A 120 2.13 12.12 13.60
N ARG A 121 1.75 13.36 13.89
CA ARG A 121 1.23 14.30 12.90
C ARG A 121 2.32 14.77 11.95
N ARG A 122 3.44 15.20 12.54
CA ARG A 122 4.65 15.72 11.92
C ARG A 122 5.82 15.38 12.83
N PRO A 123 6.92 14.81 12.33
CA PRO A 123 8.10 14.58 13.14
C PRO A 123 8.83 15.91 13.41
N ARG A 124 9.38 16.04 14.62
CA ARG A 124 10.38 17.07 14.95
C ARG A 124 11.75 16.66 14.41
N ASP A 125 12.66 17.61 14.25
CA ASP A 125 14.00 17.31 13.70
C ASP A 125 14.79 16.30 14.53
N ARG A 126 14.67 16.34 15.85
CA ARG A 126 15.26 15.31 16.73
C ARG A 126 14.66 13.92 16.48
N GLN A 127 13.36 13.84 16.16
CA GLN A 127 12.73 12.56 15.84
C GLN A 127 13.21 12.06 14.46
N ILE A 128 13.49 12.97 13.52
CA ILE A 128 14.15 12.63 12.25
C ILE A 128 15.53 12.03 12.51
N ASP A 129 16.34 12.61 13.39
CA ASP A 129 17.65 12.02 13.76
C ASP A 129 17.51 10.60 14.31
N GLN A 130 16.55 10.39 15.22
CA GLN A 130 16.32 9.07 15.82
C GLN A 130 15.87 8.02 14.79
N VAL A 131 14.97 8.37 13.86
CA VAL A 131 14.53 7.41 12.83
C VAL A 131 15.60 7.18 11.77
N ILE A 132 16.53 8.11 11.54
CA ILE A 132 17.68 7.87 10.65
C ILE A 132 18.56 6.74 11.21
N GLU A 133 18.72 6.63 12.53
CA GLU A 133 19.42 5.49 13.15
C GLU A 133 18.67 4.16 12.88
N LEU A 134 17.33 4.17 13.00
CA LEU A 134 16.50 3.00 12.68
C LEU A 134 16.55 2.63 11.19
N LEU A 135 16.60 3.63 10.31
CA LEU A 135 16.73 3.45 8.87
C LEU A 135 18.04 2.73 8.52
N GLN A 136 19.15 3.15 9.14
CA GLN A 136 20.47 2.57 8.88
C GLN A 136 20.50 1.08 9.19
N VAL A 137 19.89 0.63 10.29
CA VAL A 137 19.88 -0.80 10.63
C VAL A 137 19.09 -1.64 9.63
N VAL A 138 17.99 -1.10 9.09
CA VAL A 138 17.22 -1.80 8.05
C VAL A 138 18.01 -1.88 6.74
N ARG A 139 18.73 -0.81 6.38
CA ARG A 139 19.61 -0.80 5.19
C ARG A 139 20.76 -1.79 5.29
N GLU A 140 21.36 -1.91 6.47
CA GLU A 140 22.44 -2.89 6.73
C GLU A 140 21.96 -4.33 6.54
N GLU A 141 20.68 -4.60 6.83
CA GLU A 141 20.08 -5.90 6.54
C GLU A 141 19.78 -6.10 5.04
N GLY A 142 19.96 -5.09 4.18
CA GLY A 142 19.80 -5.20 2.73
C GLY A 142 18.35 -5.20 2.25
N LEU A 143 17.42 -4.71 3.08
CA LEU A 143 16.01 -4.56 2.75
C LEU A 143 15.76 -3.19 2.10
N GLU A 144 14.78 -3.10 1.19
CA GLU A 144 14.23 -1.80 0.81
C GLU A 144 13.60 -1.13 2.04
N THR A 145 13.78 0.18 2.13
CA THR A 145 13.38 0.95 3.32
C THR A 145 12.15 1.79 3.04
N CYS A 146 11.20 1.78 3.97
CA CYS A 146 10.01 2.61 3.88
C CYS A 146 9.62 3.19 5.23
N MET A 147 9.13 4.42 5.26
CA MET A 147 8.62 5.05 6.48
C MET A 147 7.30 5.78 6.25
N THR A 148 6.48 5.85 7.30
CA THR A 148 5.36 6.78 7.40
C THR A 148 5.38 7.48 8.75
N LEU A 149 5.73 8.77 8.73
CA LEU A 149 6.02 9.57 9.94
C LEU A 149 5.08 10.78 10.08
N GLY A 150 4.06 10.88 9.21
CA GLY A 150 3.20 12.05 9.09
C GLY A 150 3.64 13.02 7.98
N MET A 151 3.36 14.30 8.16
CA MET A 151 3.72 15.37 7.22
C MET A 151 5.18 15.76 7.39
N LEU A 152 5.94 15.87 6.29
CA LEU A 152 7.34 16.29 6.29
C LEU A 152 7.51 17.70 5.74
N THR A 153 8.53 18.40 6.22
CA THR A 153 9.09 19.55 5.49
C THR A 153 10.05 19.07 4.39
N ALA A 154 10.34 19.93 3.41
CA ALA A 154 11.35 19.65 2.37
C ALA A 154 12.70 19.22 2.98
N SER A 155 13.19 19.96 3.98
CA SER A 155 14.47 19.65 4.64
C SER A 155 14.50 18.28 5.34
N GLN A 156 13.37 17.83 5.89
CA GLN A 156 13.26 16.51 6.50
C GLN A 156 13.23 15.41 5.44
N ALA A 157 12.53 15.64 4.31
CA ALA A 157 12.52 14.73 3.19
C ALA A 157 13.94 14.54 2.59
N ASP A 158 14.70 15.62 2.42
CA ASP A 158 16.09 15.57 1.94
C ASP A 158 16.99 14.75 2.89
N ARG A 159 16.87 14.98 4.21
CA ARG A 159 17.63 14.24 5.23
C ARG A 159 17.32 12.74 5.19
N LEU A 160 16.05 12.37 5.07
CA LEU A 160 15.64 10.96 4.96
C LEU A 160 16.15 10.33 3.66
N LYS A 161 16.09 11.05 2.54
CA LYS A 161 16.68 10.57 1.28
C LYS A 161 18.17 10.34 1.40
N GLN A 162 18.91 11.31 1.97
CA GLN A 162 20.36 11.21 2.15
C GLN A 162 20.76 10.05 3.05
N ALA A 163 19.95 9.77 4.09
CA ALA A 163 20.13 8.59 4.93
C ALA A 163 19.78 7.27 4.21
N GLY A 164 19.12 7.34 3.06
CA GLY A 164 18.86 6.23 2.15
C GLY A 164 17.45 5.66 2.24
N LEU A 165 16.46 6.47 2.60
CA LEU A 165 15.06 6.05 2.56
C LEU A 165 14.62 5.85 1.10
N ASP A 166 14.10 4.66 0.78
CA ASP A 166 13.65 4.33 -0.58
C ASP A 166 12.22 4.82 -0.84
N TYR A 167 11.31 4.58 0.12
CA TYR A 167 9.90 4.92 0.02
C TYR A 167 9.40 5.75 1.19
N TYR A 168 8.51 6.70 0.91
CA TYR A 168 7.72 7.37 1.93
C TYR A 168 6.23 7.12 1.74
N ASN A 169 5.53 6.70 2.79
CA ASN A 169 4.09 6.47 2.75
C ASN A 169 3.29 7.66 3.30
N HIS A 170 2.43 8.22 2.43
CA HIS A 170 1.54 9.32 2.74
C HIS A 170 0.26 9.24 1.89
N ASN A 171 -0.80 8.60 2.40
CA ASN A 171 -2.06 8.34 1.67
C ASN A 171 -2.88 9.61 1.36
N LEU A 172 -3.89 9.54 0.51
CA LEU A 172 -4.94 10.57 0.42
C LEU A 172 -6.19 10.18 1.23
N ASP A 173 -6.28 8.91 1.62
CA ASP A 173 -7.36 8.30 2.40
C ASP A 173 -8.70 8.21 1.65
N THR A 174 -9.20 9.30 1.07
CA THR A 174 -10.45 9.39 0.29
C THR A 174 -10.41 10.57 -0.70
N SER A 175 -11.55 10.96 -1.28
CA SER A 175 -11.72 12.18 -2.09
C SER A 175 -11.50 13.47 -1.28
N PRO A 176 -11.11 14.58 -1.93
CA PRO A 176 -11.09 15.90 -1.29
C PRO A 176 -12.42 16.29 -0.66
N GLU A 177 -13.54 15.95 -1.31
CA GLU A 177 -14.90 16.31 -0.89
C GLU A 177 -15.34 15.60 0.39
N TYR A 178 -14.90 14.35 0.60
CA TYR A 178 -15.23 13.55 1.79
C TYR A 178 -14.16 13.59 2.89
N TYR A 179 -12.97 14.17 2.60
CA TYR A 179 -11.84 14.15 3.51
C TYR A 179 -12.16 14.79 4.87
N GLY A 180 -12.86 15.93 4.87
CA GLY A 180 -13.25 16.66 6.08
C GLY A 180 -14.25 15.91 6.97
N ASP A 181 -14.99 14.95 6.41
CA ASP A 181 -15.88 14.08 7.18
C ASP A 181 -15.10 13.00 7.93
N ILE A 182 -13.85 12.73 7.58
CA ILE A 182 -13.04 11.67 8.18
C ILE A 182 -11.89 12.22 9.04
N ILE A 183 -11.29 13.34 8.63
CA ILE A 183 -10.12 13.95 9.27
C ILE A 183 -10.29 15.47 9.27
N THR A 184 -10.11 16.11 10.43
CA THR A 184 -10.20 17.58 10.55
C THR A 184 -8.90 18.23 11.03
N THR A 185 -7.98 17.47 11.62
CA THR A 185 -6.70 18.00 12.13
C THR A 185 -5.66 18.34 11.07
N ARG A 186 -5.95 18.07 9.79
CA ARG A 186 -5.10 18.37 8.63
C ARG A 186 -5.99 18.54 7.39
N THR A 187 -5.47 19.25 6.39
CA THR A 187 -6.16 19.45 5.11
C THR A 187 -5.74 18.40 4.08
N PHE A 188 -6.49 18.31 2.99
CA PHE A 188 -6.10 17.50 1.83
C PHE A 188 -4.84 18.06 1.16
N GLU A 189 -4.71 19.38 1.09
CA GLU A 189 -3.54 20.06 0.51
C GLU A 189 -2.26 19.77 1.28
N ASP A 190 -2.32 19.70 2.62
CA ASP A 190 -1.15 19.34 3.46
C ASP A 190 -0.56 17.97 3.05
N ARG A 191 -1.42 17.06 2.57
CA ARG A 191 -1.02 15.73 2.08
C ARG A 191 -0.31 15.86 0.75
N LEU A 192 -0.85 16.64 -0.17
CA LEU A 192 -0.28 16.90 -1.50
C LEU A 192 1.08 17.60 -1.39
N GLU A 193 1.22 18.57 -0.49
CA GLU A 193 2.48 19.27 -0.21
C GLU A 193 3.54 18.27 0.29
N THR A 194 3.19 17.40 1.24
CA THR A 194 4.12 16.36 1.71
C THR A 194 4.54 15.41 0.58
N LEU A 195 3.61 15.02 -0.30
CA LEU A 195 3.91 14.19 -1.47
C LEU A 195 4.84 14.90 -2.46
N ALA A 196 4.70 16.22 -2.62
CA ALA A 196 5.62 17.03 -3.41
C ALA A 196 7.04 17.02 -2.81
N HIS A 197 7.18 17.30 -1.51
CA HIS A 197 8.47 17.23 -0.81
C HIS A 197 9.16 15.86 -0.97
N VAL A 198 8.41 14.77 -0.82
CA VAL A 198 8.94 13.39 -0.98
C VAL A 198 9.46 13.15 -2.39
N ARG A 199 8.70 13.60 -3.40
CA ARG A 199 9.07 13.44 -4.82
C ARG A 199 10.27 14.29 -5.20
N GLU A 200 10.30 15.55 -4.77
CA GLU A 200 11.40 16.48 -5.01
C GLU A 200 12.70 16.01 -4.38
N ALA A 201 12.63 15.41 -3.19
CA ALA A 201 13.77 14.74 -2.55
C ALA A 201 14.20 13.45 -3.30
N GLY A 202 13.47 12.98 -4.31
CA GLY A 202 13.81 11.79 -5.09
C GLY A 202 13.54 10.47 -4.38
N MET A 203 12.62 10.44 -3.42
CA MET A 203 12.10 9.20 -2.81
C MET A 203 10.93 8.67 -3.62
N LYS A 204 10.75 7.34 -3.62
CA LYS A 204 9.57 6.71 -4.21
C LYS A 204 8.34 6.99 -3.31
N VAL A 205 7.21 7.25 -3.93
CA VAL A 205 5.95 7.56 -3.25
C VAL A 205 5.12 6.29 -3.06
N CYS A 206 4.68 6.06 -1.82
CA CYS A 206 3.65 5.09 -1.47
C CYS A 206 2.38 5.84 -1.03
N CYS A 207 1.35 5.90 -1.87
CA CYS A 207 0.17 6.71 -1.62
C CYS A 207 -1.09 6.03 -2.16
N GLY A 208 -2.09 5.88 -1.31
CA GLY A 208 -3.37 5.30 -1.65
C GLY A 208 -4.47 5.75 -0.70
N GLY A 209 -5.38 4.87 -0.30
CA GLY A 209 -6.47 5.24 0.61
C GLY A 209 -7.22 4.07 1.23
N ILE A 210 -8.38 4.38 1.81
CA ILE A 210 -9.23 3.47 2.57
C ILE A 210 -10.61 3.42 1.93
N VAL A 211 -11.16 2.23 1.80
CA VAL A 211 -12.45 1.95 1.16
C VAL A 211 -13.39 1.37 2.21
N GLY A 212 -14.64 1.83 2.25
CA GLY A 212 -15.65 1.37 3.20
C GLY A 212 -15.74 2.18 4.50
N MET A 213 -15.32 3.45 4.49
CA MET A 213 -15.50 4.44 5.56
C MET A 213 -16.91 5.07 5.57
N GLY A 214 -17.86 4.51 4.82
CA GLY A 214 -19.17 5.11 4.53
C GLY A 214 -19.14 6.08 3.34
N GLU A 215 -18.01 6.19 2.64
CA GLU A 215 -17.88 7.04 1.46
C GLU A 215 -18.73 6.51 0.29
N ALA A 216 -19.21 7.41 -0.55
CA ALA A 216 -19.91 7.05 -1.77
C ALA A 216 -18.94 6.54 -2.84
N ARG A 217 -19.46 5.87 -3.86
CA ARG A 217 -18.64 5.47 -5.03
C ARG A 217 -17.98 6.67 -5.71
N ALA A 218 -18.64 7.84 -5.70
CA ALA A 218 -18.09 9.08 -6.22
C ALA A 218 -16.78 9.49 -5.50
N ASP A 219 -16.68 9.23 -4.20
CA ASP A 219 -15.47 9.54 -3.43
C ASP A 219 -14.31 8.61 -3.79
N ARG A 220 -14.61 7.32 -4.01
CA ARG A 220 -13.62 6.35 -4.51
C ARG A 220 -13.11 6.72 -5.89
N ILE A 221 -14.01 7.20 -6.76
CA ILE A 221 -13.66 7.75 -8.09
C ILE A 221 -12.73 8.96 -7.92
N GLY A 222 -13.09 9.93 -7.08
CA GLY A 222 -12.30 11.13 -6.82
C GLY A 222 -10.91 10.82 -6.27
N MET A 223 -10.82 9.91 -5.29
CA MET A 223 -9.56 9.45 -4.72
C MET A 223 -8.64 8.84 -5.80
N LEU A 224 -9.14 7.90 -6.60
CA LEU A 224 -8.33 7.24 -7.63
C LEU A 224 -7.95 8.18 -8.77
N ALA A 225 -8.86 9.07 -9.18
CA ALA A 225 -8.57 10.10 -10.17
C ALA A 225 -7.46 11.04 -9.67
N GLN A 226 -7.50 11.44 -8.39
CA GLN A 226 -6.47 12.29 -7.82
C GLN A 226 -5.10 11.60 -7.75
N LEU A 227 -5.05 10.32 -7.37
CA LEU A 227 -3.81 9.54 -7.37
C LEU A 227 -3.21 9.40 -8.77
N ALA A 228 -4.05 9.11 -9.77
CA ALA A 228 -3.64 9.01 -11.17
C ALA A 228 -3.32 10.37 -11.80
N GLY A 229 -3.85 11.46 -11.24
CA GLY A 229 -3.61 12.85 -11.66
C GLY A 229 -2.33 13.48 -11.08
N LEU A 230 -1.62 12.80 -10.19
CA LEU A 230 -0.36 13.32 -9.63
C LEU A 230 0.70 13.51 -10.74
N PRO A 231 1.67 14.43 -10.54
CA PRO A 231 2.75 14.65 -11.51
C PRO A 231 3.47 13.36 -11.94
N GLU A 232 3.59 12.42 -11.01
CA GLU A 232 3.98 11.03 -11.25
C GLU A 232 3.10 10.14 -10.39
N HIS A 233 2.61 9.03 -10.97
CA HIS A 233 1.86 8.02 -10.23
C HIS A 233 2.69 7.49 -9.05
N PRO A 234 2.07 7.21 -7.89
CA PRO A 234 2.76 6.54 -6.79
C PRO A 234 3.34 5.20 -7.26
N GLN A 235 4.59 4.90 -6.93
CA GLN A 235 5.18 3.59 -7.28
C GLN A 235 4.52 2.45 -6.50
N SER A 236 3.91 2.75 -5.35
CA SER A 236 3.05 1.83 -4.61
C SER A 236 1.73 2.50 -4.22
N VAL A 237 0.62 1.84 -4.54
CA VAL A 237 -0.75 2.32 -4.28
C VAL A 237 -1.45 1.36 -3.33
N PRO A 238 -1.39 1.59 -2.01
CA PRO A 238 -2.12 0.77 -1.03
C PRO A 238 -3.61 1.08 -1.06
N ILE A 239 -4.43 0.06 -1.27
CA ILE A 239 -5.87 0.12 -1.13
C ILE A 239 -6.25 -0.69 0.10
N ASN A 240 -6.66 0.01 1.14
CA ASN A 240 -7.05 -0.57 2.43
C ASN A 240 -8.55 -0.74 2.47
N LEU A 241 -9.02 -1.85 3.03
CA LEU A 241 -10.41 -1.96 3.49
C LEU A 241 -10.47 -1.39 4.93
N LEU A 242 -11.54 -0.66 5.26
CA LEU A 242 -11.75 -0.17 6.61
C LEU A 242 -11.66 -1.33 7.62
N VAL A 243 -10.72 -1.23 8.56
CA VAL A 243 -10.71 -2.07 9.75
C VAL A 243 -11.52 -1.34 10.83
N ARG A 244 -12.66 -1.91 11.18
CA ARG A 244 -13.56 -1.35 12.19
C ARG A 244 -13.04 -1.70 13.57
N VAL A 245 -12.52 -0.71 14.29
CA VAL A 245 -11.91 -0.92 15.61
C VAL A 245 -12.82 -0.34 16.69
N PRO A 246 -13.14 -1.12 17.74
CA PRO A 246 -13.93 -0.63 18.86
C PRO A 246 -13.39 0.68 19.44
N GLY A 247 -14.29 1.61 19.76
CA GLY A 247 -14.00 2.93 20.28
C GLY A 247 -13.66 3.99 19.22
N THR A 248 -13.47 3.61 17.96
CA THR A 248 -13.35 4.57 16.85
C THR A 248 -14.74 5.00 16.37
N PRO A 249 -14.90 6.24 15.85
CA PRO A 249 -16.18 6.69 15.31
C PRO A 249 -16.72 5.85 14.13
N LEU A 250 -15.90 5.01 13.50
CA LEU A 250 -16.29 4.15 12.38
C LEU A 250 -16.44 2.67 12.78
N GLU A 251 -16.50 2.35 14.07
CA GLU A 251 -16.63 0.96 14.55
C GLU A 251 -17.88 0.25 13.99
N ASP A 252 -18.99 0.98 13.90
CA ASP A 252 -20.29 0.45 13.46
C ASP A 252 -20.62 0.78 12.00
N THR A 253 -19.64 1.25 11.22
CA THR A 253 -19.85 1.52 9.80
C THR A 253 -20.27 0.24 9.06
N GLU A 254 -21.24 0.39 8.14
CA GLU A 254 -21.72 -0.71 7.31
C GLU A 254 -20.57 -1.35 6.52
N ARG A 255 -20.58 -2.69 6.40
CA ARG A 255 -19.55 -3.39 5.63
C ARG A 255 -19.74 -3.07 4.15
N LEU A 256 -18.65 -2.68 3.50
CA LEU A 256 -18.60 -2.52 2.05
C LEU A 256 -18.86 -3.86 1.36
N ASP A 257 -19.61 -3.84 0.25
CA ASP A 257 -19.71 -4.98 -0.65
C ASP A 257 -18.31 -5.42 -1.12
N PRO A 258 -17.90 -6.69 -0.90
CA PRO A 258 -16.63 -7.22 -1.39
C PRO A 258 -16.36 -6.97 -2.88
N LEU A 259 -17.40 -6.99 -3.72
CA LEU A 259 -17.24 -6.74 -5.15
C LEU A 259 -16.95 -5.27 -5.47
N GLU A 260 -17.43 -4.33 -4.65
CA GLU A 260 -17.03 -2.92 -4.75
C GLU A 260 -15.54 -2.74 -4.43
N PHE A 261 -15.02 -3.47 -3.44
CA PHE A 261 -13.60 -3.45 -3.12
C PHE A 261 -12.74 -3.97 -4.27
N VAL A 262 -13.11 -5.12 -4.84
CA VAL A 262 -12.43 -5.71 -6.01
C VAL A 262 -12.49 -4.76 -7.20
N ARG A 263 -13.63 -4.10 -7.42
CA ARG A 263 -13.79 -3.07 -8.46
C ARG A 263 -12.82 -1.91 -8.25
N THR A 264 -12.65 -1.42 -7.03
CA THR A 264 -11.66 -0.36 -6.73
C THR A 264 -10.24 -0.79 -7.07
N ILE A 265 -9.85 -2.04 -6.77
CA ILE A 265 -8.53 -2.59 -7.17
C ILE A 265 -8.38 -2.61 -8.69
N ALA A 266 -9.39 -3.11 -9.40
CA ALA A 266 -9.37 -3.21 -10.85
C ALA A 266 -9.23 -1.83 -11.53
N VAL A 267 -9.98 -0.83 -11.05
CA VAL A 267 -9.85 0.54 -11.54
C VAL A 267 -8.47 1.09 -11.22
N ALA A 268 -7.95 0.93 -10.00
CA ALA A 268 -6.62 1.39 -9.64
C ALA A 268 -5.53 0.80 -10.56
N ARG A 269 -5.60 -0.50 -10.89
CA ARG A 269 -4.72 -1.16 -11.85
C ARG A 269 -4.79 -0.52 -13.24
N ILE A 270 -6.00 -0.27 -13.76
CA ILE A 270 -6.19 0.30 -15.10
C ILE A 270 -5.64 1.74 -15.18
N LEU A 271 -5.90 2.55 -14.16
CA LEU A 271 -5.47 3.95 -14.13
C LEU A 271 -3.96 4.09 -13.96
N MET A 272 -3.36 3.22 -13.12
CA MET A 272 -1.96 3.28 -12.72
C MET A 272 -1.23 1.98 -13.09
N PRO A 273 -1.05 1.72 -14.40
CA PRO A 273 -0.62 0.42 -14.90
C PRO A 273 0.80 0.02 -14.47
N ALA A 274 1.70 0.97 -14.22
CA ALA A 274 3.07 0.71 -13.76
C ALA A 274 3.23 0.71 -12.23
N SER A 275 2.16 0.97 -11.47
CA SER A 275 2.20 1.02 -10.00
C SER A 275 1.99 -0.37 -9.40
N ARG A 276 2.70 -0.68 -8.30
CA ARG A 276 2.40 -1.85 -7.46
C ARG A 276 1.13 -1.53 -6.65
N VAL A 277 0.00 -2.16 -6.98
CA VAL A 277 -1.27 -1.98 -6.25
C VAL A 277 -1.22 -2.92 -5.05
N ARG A 278 -1.15 -2.36 -3.84
CA ARG A 278 -1.01 -3.15 -2.62
C ARG A 278 -2.38 -3.43 -2.00
N LEU A 279 -2.68 -4.70 -1.84
CA LEU A 279 -3.76 -5.19 -0.99
C LEU A 279 -3.25 -5.17 0.45
N SER A 280 -3.67 -4.18 1.25
CA SER A 280 -3.07 -3.91 2.57
C SER A 280 -4.04 -4.20 3.74
N ALA A 281 -4.51 -3.18 4.47
CA ALA A 281 -5.31 -3.42 5.67
C ALA A 281 -6.69 -4.03 5.36
N GLY A 282 -7.17 -4.85 6.29
CA GLY A 282 -8.46 -5.55 6.22
C GLY A 282 -8.41 -6.93 5.56
N ARG A 283 -7.23 -7.41 5.12
CA ARG A 283 -7.08 -8.77 4.54
C ARG A 283 -7.48 -9.90 5.49
N GLU A 284 -7.33 -9.72 6.79
CA GLU A 284 -7.72 -10.71 7.80
C GLU A 284 -9.22 -11.04 7.73
N ASP A 285 -10.05 -10.04 7.41
CA ASP A 285 -11.50 -10.19 7.24
C ASP A 285 -11.89 -10.70 5.84
N MET A 286 -10.95 -10.87 4.91
CA MET A 286 -11.23 -11.28 3.53
C MET A 286 -11.15 -12.80 3.38
N SER A 287 -12.13 -13.40 2.70
CA SER A 287 -12.06 -14.80 2.31
C SER A 287 -10.93 -15.06 1.30
N GLU A 288 -10.51 -16.32 1.17
CA GLU A 288 -9.51 -16.72 0.16
C GLU A 288 -9.94 -16.32 -1.25
N GLU A 289 -11.23 -16.50 -1.59
CA GLU A 289 -11.78 -16.15 -2.90
C GLU A 289 -11.75 -14.64 -3.14
N LEU A 290 -12.03 -13.84 -2.11
CA LEU A 290 -11.95 -12.38 -2.22
C LEU A 290 -10.52 -11.91 -2.46
N GLN A 291 -9.54 -12.47 -1.73
CA GLN A 291 -8.14 -12.17 -1.98
C GLN A 291 -7.69 -12.64 -3.37
N ALA A 292 -8.11 -13.82 -3.81
CA ALA A 292 -7.85 -14.32 -5.16
C ALA A 292 -8.42 -13.39 -6.24
N LEU A 293 -9.66 -12.89 -6.07
CA LEU A 293 -10.26 -11.90 -6.95
C LEU A 293 -9.50 -10.57 -6.94
N CYS A 294 -8.96 -10.13 -5.80
CA CYS A 294 -8.12 -8.93 -5.73
C CYS A 294 -6.80 -9.09 -6.50
N PHE A 295 -6.12 -10.24 -6.38
CA PHE A 295 -4.93 -10.53 -7.19
C PHE A 295 -5.26 -10.56 -8.68
N MET A 296 -6.38 -11.21 -9.04
CA MET A 296 -6.88 -11.23 -10.40
C MET A 296 -7.26 -9.84 -10.92
N ALA A 297 -7.78 -8.95 -10.07
CA ALA A 297 -8.05 -7.55 -10.40
C ALA A 297 -6.77 -6.70 -10.57
N GLY A 298 -5.60 -7.25 -10.24
CA GLY A 298 -4.30 -6.63 -10.46
C GLY A 298 -3.61 -6.10 -9.21
N ALA A 299 -4.08 -6.44 -8.00
CA ALA A 299 -3.27 -6.29 -6.80
C ALA A 299 -2.03 -7.18 -6.91
N ASN A 300 -0.85 -6.64 -6.59
CA ASN A 300 0.43 -7.35 -6.73
C ASN A 300 1.45 -6.93 -5.67
N SER A 301 0.95 -6.53 -4.49
CA SER A 301 1.75 -6.35 -3.28
C SER A 301 0.87 -6.61 -2.06
N ILE A 302 1.45 -7.11 -0.97
CA ILE A 302 0.77 -7.28 0.32
C ILE A 302 1.66 -6.83 1.49
N PHE A 303 1.04 -6.61 2.65
CA PHE A 303 1.75 -6.69 3.92
C PHE A 303 1.73 -8.11 4.46
N TYR A 304 2.89 -8.57 4.93
CA TYR A 304 3.10 -9.91 5.44
C TYR A 304 3.57 -9.88 6.91
N GLY A 305 3.09 -10.85 7.68
CA GLY A 305 3.26 -10.94 9.13
C GLY A 305 1.93 -10.82 9.88
N GLU A 306 1.92 -11.21 11.15
CA GLU A 306 0.69 -11.39 11.97
C GLU A 306 -0.03 -10.08 12.36
N LYS A 307 0.63 -8.93 12.21
CA LYS A 307 0.04 -7.61 12.53
C LYS A 307 0.52 -6.54 11.57
N LEU A 308 -0.31 -5.53 11.38
CA LEU A 308 0.06 -4.27 10.73
C LEU A 308 0.61 -3.30 11.78
N LEU A 309 0.11 -2.06 11.81
CA LEU A 309 0.50 -1.10 12.85
C LEU A 309 -0.07 -1.48 14.21
N THR A 310 -1.34 -1.85 14.26
CA THR A 310 -2.09 -2.12 15.51
C THR A 310 -3.18 -3.18 15.37
N THR A 311 -3.62 -3.48 14.15
CA THR A 311 -4.64 -4.49 13.86
C THR A 311 -3.99 -5.78 13.40
N GLY A 312 -4.72 -6.89 13.52
CA GLY A 312 -4.29 -8.18 12.96
C GLY A 312 -4.16 -8.14 11.44
N ASN A 313 -3.52 -9.17 10.94
CA ASN A 313 -3.27 -9.44 9.53
C ASN A 313 -3.23 -10.97 9.36
N PRO A 314 -3.53 -11.52 8.17
CA PRO A 314 -3.36 -12.95 7.95
C PRO A 314 -1.98 -13.42 8.38
N ASP A 315 -1.93 -14.56 9.07
CA ASP A 315 -0.65 -15.13 9.47
C ASP A 315 0.18 -15.51 8.24
N ALA A 316 1.50 -15.57 8.46
CA ALA A 316 2.47 -15.87 7.42
C ALA A 316 2.18 -17.20 6.68
N GLU A 317 1.69 -18.21 7.38
CA GLU A 317 1.43 -19.52 6.79
C GLU A 317 0.15 -19.51 5.94
N ALA A 318 -0.88 -18.76 6.35
CA ALA A 318 -2.10 -18.56 5.59
C ALA A 318 -1.81 -17.89 4.24
N ASP A 319 -0.95 -16.87 4.26
CA ASP A 319 -0.48 -16.20 3.04
C ASP A 319 0.27 -17.17 2.13
N LEU A 320 1.19 -17.99 2.68
CA LEU A 320 1.93 -18.99 1.90
C LEU A 320 1.02 -20.06 1.31
N ARG A 321 0.04 -20.58 2.08
CA ARG A 321 -0.94 -21.57 1.60
C ARG A 321 -1.80 -21.00 0.48
N LEU A 322 -2.24 -19.76 0.60
CA LEU A 322 -3.02 -19.09 -0.45
C LEU A 322 -2.18 -18.88 -1.71
N PHE A 323 -0.94 -18.44 -1.55
CA PHE A 323 -0.02 -18.28 -2.69
C PHE A 323 0.23 -19.61 -3.40
N GLU A 324 0.46 -20.70 -2.67
CA GLU A 324 0.61 -22.04 -3.25
C GLU A 324 -0.64 -22.47 -4.02
N LYS A 325 -1.84 -22.31 -3.44
CA LYS A 325 -3.12 -22.61 -4.11
C LYS A 325 -3.31 -21.84 -5.43
N LEU A 326 -2.91 -20.58 -5.44
CA LEU A 326 -3.07 -19.68 -6.60
C LEU A 326 -1.91 -19.75 -7.59
N GLY A 327 -0.80 -20.42 -7.24
CA GLY A 327 0.42 -20.44 -8.05
C GLY A 327 1.17 -19.10 -8.06
N ILE A 328 1.05 -18.31 -6.99
CA ILE A 328 1.71 -17.02 -6.83
C ILE A 328 3.10 -17.22 -6.23
N ASN A 329 4.09 -16.58 -6.81
CA ASN A 329 5.45 -16.48 -6.28
C ASN A 329 5.63 -15.16 -5.53
N GLN A 330 6.44 -15.19 -4.48
CA GLN A 330 7.02 -13.97 -3.92
C GLN A 330 8.02 -13.39 -4.93
N ASP A 331 8.04 -12.07 -5.11
CA ASP A 331 8.99 -11.40 -6.02
C ASP A 331 10.44 -11.70 -5.59
N LYS A 332 11.15 -12.50 -6.40
CA LYS A 332 12.55 -12.91 -6.15
C LYS A 332 13.56 -12.04 -6.88
N THR A 333 13.13 -10.94 -7.53
CA THR A 333 14.04 -10.13 -8.34
C THR A 333 14.93 -9.22 -7.49
N ARG A 334 16.01 -9.79 -6.91
CA ARG A 334 17.38 -9.19 -6.81
C ARG A 334 18.42 -10.09 -6.10
N THR A 335 18.43 -11.40 -6.37
CA THR A 335 19.54 -12.27 -5.93
C THR A 335 20.67 -12.42 -6.95
N GLU A 336 20.73 -11.56 -7.98
CA GLU A 336 21.86 -11.53 -8.92
C GLU A 336 22.32 -10.09 -9.17
N ALA A 337 23.25 -9.64 -8.33
CA ALA A 337 24.25 -8.63 -8.66
C ALA A 337 25.50 -8.96 -7.81
N THR A 338 26.23 -9.98 -8.27
CA THR A 338 27.65 -10.17 -7.94
C THR A 338 28.49 -9.38 -8.91
#